data_AF-A0A932PYR1-F1
#
_entry.id   AF-A0A932PYR1-F1
#
_cell.length_a   1.000
_cell.length_b   1.000
_cell.length_c   1.000
_cell.angle_alpha   90.00
_cell.angle_beta   90.00
_cell.angle_gamma   90.00
#
_symmetry.space_group_name_H-M   'P 1'
#
loop_
_entity.id
_entity.type
_entity.pdbx_description
1 polymer ?
#
loop_
_entity_poly.entity_id
_entity_poly.type
_entity_poly.pdbx_seq_one_letter_code
_entity_poly.pdbx_strand_id
1 'polypeptide(L)'
;MDVIGERWLGALRSHQRGLPQPVAIAMVEAVGKAPLGDDLRKIEDALIHLETADLQEITGSEARVLVAILRQMDDELTQLETRLNYLWEKP
;
A
#
# COMPACT_ATOMS: atom_id res chain seq x y z
N MET A 1 0.74 5.11 -17.20
CA MET A 1 0.52 4.66 -15.81
C MET A 1 0.03 5.86 -15.03
N ASP A 2 -0.90 5.67 -14.10
CA ASP A 2 -1.40 6.74 -13.23
C ASP A 2 -0.52 6.90 -11.98
N VAL A 3 -0.79 7.92 -11.15
CA VAL A 3 0.02 8.25 -9.97
C VAL A 3 0.16 7.06 -9.02
N ILE A 4 -0.93 6.32 -8.79
CA ILE A 4 -0.94 5.12 -7.94
C ILE A 4 -0.05 4.02 -8.54
N GLY A 5 -0.19 3.75 -9.85
CA GLY A 5 0.66 2.77 -10.52
C GLY A 5 2.14 3.13 -10.47
N GLU A 6 2.50 4.41 -10.56
CA GLU A 6 3.88 4.87 -10.41
C GLU A 6 4.41 4.65 -8.99
N ARG A 7 3.60 4.91 -7.96
CA ARG A 7 3.94 4.63 -6.56
C ARG A 7 4.17 3.13 -6.34
N TRP A 8 3.29 2.28 -6.86
CA TRP A 8 3.42 0.83 -6.78
C TRP A 8 4.65 0.29 -7.52
N LEU A 9 4.95 0.85 -8.70
CA LEU A 9 6.17 0.51 -9.44
C LEU A 9 7.43 0.91 -8.66
N GLY A 10 7.41 2.07 -8.00
CA GLY A 10 8.46 2.51 -7.09
C GLY A 10 8.65 1.53 -5.92
N ALA A 11 7.56 1.13 -5.27
CA ALA A 11 7.56 0.18 -4.17
C ALA A 11 8.07 -1.21 -4.58
N LEU A 12 7.62 -1.75 -5.72
CA LEU A 12 8.07 -3.05 -6.21
C LEU A 12 9.58 -3.04 -6.49
N ARG A 13 10.09 -1.97 -7.11
CA ARG A 13 11.51 -1.85 -7.47
C ARG A 13 12.42 -1.56 -6.28
N SER A 14 11.92 -0.93 -5.22
CA SER A 14 12.70 -0.72 -3.99
C SER A 14 12.95 -2.04 -3.24
N HIS A 15 11.97 -2.94 -3.28
CA HIS A 15 12.04 -4.28 -2.66
C HIS A 15 12.67 -5.34 -3.57
N GLN A 16 12.56 -5.22 -4.90
CA GLN A 16 13.12 -6.16 -5.88
C GLN A 16 14.08 -5.48 -6.86
N ARG A 17 15.28 -5.14 -6.38
CA ARG A 17 16.28 -4.34 -7.13
C ARG A 17 16.77 -4.97 -8.44
N GLY A 18 16.59 -6.28 -8.62
CA GLY A 18 16.99 -7.01 -9.84
C GLY A 18 15.88 -7.19 -10.88
N LEU A 19 14.66 -6.74 -10.60
CA LEU A 19 13.52 -6.96 -11.49
C LEU A 19 13.59 -6.06 -12.73
N PRO A 20 13.61 -6.61 -13.96
CA PRO A 20 13.63 -5.80 -15.18
C PRO A 20 12.42 -4.87 -15.24
N GLN A 21 12.63 -3.61 -15.64
CA GLN A 21 11.58 -2.59 -15.66
C GLN A 21 10.32 -3.01 -16.45
N PRO A 22 10.41 -3.64 -17.64
CA PRO A 22 9.22 -4.08 -18.36
C PRO A 22 8.40 -5.13 -17.59
N VAL A 23 9.08 -6.00 -16.84
CA VAL A 23 8.43 -7.03 -16.00
C VAL A 23 7.76 -6.38 -14.80
N ALA A 24 8.43 -5.43 -14.14
CA ALA A 24 7.87 -4.69 -13.02
C ALA A 24 6.59 -3.91 -13.42
N ILE A 25 6.61 -3.26 -14.59
CA ILE A 25 5.43 -2.58 -15.16
C ILE A 25 4.29 -3.58 -15.39
N ALA A 26 4.58 -4.71 -16.03
CA ALA A 26 3.57 -5.73 -16.30
C ALA A 26 2.95 -6.30 -15.01
N MET A 27 3.76 -6.50 -13.96
CA MET A 27 3.28 -6.95 -12.64
C MET A 27 2.35 -5.92 -11.98
N VAL A 28 2.74 -4.64 -11.99
CA VAL A 28 1.90 -3.55 -11.44
C VAL A 28 0.58 -3.42 -12.22
N GLU A 29 0.62 -3.52 -13.55
CA GLU A 29 -0.58 -3.50 -14.37
C GLU A 29 -1.48 -4.72 -14.12
N ALA A 30 -0.90 -5.90 -13.88
CA ALA A 30 -1.65 -7.11 -13.56
C ALA A 30 -2.35 -6.98 -12.20
N VAL A 31 -1.66 -6.47 -11.18
CA VAL A 31 -2.26 -6.18 -9.86
C VAL A 31 -3.38 -5.16 -9.99
N GLY A 32 -3.16 -4.08 -10.75
CA GLY A 32 -4.16 -3.03 -10.97
C GLY A 32 -5.42 -3.49 -11.71
N LYS A 33 -5.40 -4.66 -12.37
CA LYS A 33 -6.56 -5.29 -13.02
C LYS A 33 -7.19 -6.40 -12.18
N ALA A 34 -6.56 -6.82 -11.10
CA ALA A 34 -7.08 -7.86 -10.21
C ALA A 34 -8.17 -7.27 -9.29
N PRO A 35 -9.11 -8.09 -8.78
CA PRO A 35 -10.14 -7.61 -7.84
C PRO A 35 -9.57 -6.92 -6.60
N LEU A 36 -8.41 -7.39 -6.10
CA LEU A 36 -7.71 -6.77 -4.97
C LEU A 36 -7.08 -5.42 -5.33
N GLY A 37 -6.80 -5.17 -6.61
CA GLY A 37 -6.22 -3.93 -7.09
C GLY A 37 -7.11 -2.72 -6.83
N ASP A 38 -8.43 -2.86 -6.97
CA ASP A 38 -9.37 -1.76 -6.71
C ASP A 38 -9.41 -1.38 -5.23
N ASP A 39 -9.32 -2.35 -4.33
CA ASP A 39 -9.30 -2.08 -2.89
C ASP A 39 -7.96 -1.47 -2.46
N LEU A 40 -6.84 -1.95 -3.01
CA LEU A 40 -5.52 -1.34 -2.80
C LEU A 40 -5.48 0.11 -3.30
N ARG A 41 -6.14 0.42 -4.42
CA ARG A 41 -6.25 1.79 -4.94
C ARG A 41 -6.97 2.71 -3.96
N LYS A 42 -8.10 2.26 -3.38
CA LYS A 42 -8.83 3.04 -2.37
C LYS A 42 -7.98 3.31 -1.13
N ILE A 43 -7.16 2.34 -0.71
CA ILE A 43 -6.24 2.51 0.41
C ILE A 43 -5.16 3.54 0.06
N GLU A 44 -4.55 3.44 -1.13
CA GLU A 44 -3.54 4.41 -1.58
C GLU A 44 -4.12 5.83 -1.67
N ASP A 45 -5.31 5.99 -2.24
CA ASP A 45 -6.01 7.27 -2.32
C ASP A 45 -6.27 7.87 -0.93
N ALA A 46 -6.71 7.03 0.02
CA ALA A 46 -6.92 7.46 1.40
C ALA A 46 -5.61 7.88 2.07
N LEU A 47 -4.51 7.16 1.86
CA LEU A 47 -3.19 7.50 2.40
C LEU A 47 -2.67 8.82 1.81
N ILE A 48 -2.83 9.03 0.50
CA ILE A 48 -2.47 10.30 -0.16
C ILE A 48 -3.29 11.44 0.45
N HIS A 49 -4.58 11.25 0.65
CA HIS A 49 -5.45 12.25 1.26
C HIS A 49 -4.99 12.60 2.69
N LEU A 50 -4.69 11.59 3.51
CA LEU A 50 -4.20 11.75 4.88
C LEU A 50 -2.83 12.45 4.94
N GLU A 51 -1.93 12.17 3.99
CA GLU A 51 -0.62 12.84 3.88
C GLU A 51 -0.76 14.34 3.63
N THR A 52 -1.81 14.74 2.92
CA THR A 52 -2.13 16.15 2.63
C THR A 52 -3.09 16.82 3.62
N ALA A 53 -3.59 16.07 4.60
CA ALA A 53 -4.56 16.59 5.55
C ALA A 53 -3.92 17.63 6.49
N ASP A 54 -4.65 18.70 6.79
CA ASP A 54 -4.20 19.68 7.78
C ASP A 54 -4.38 19.12 9.20
N LEU A 55 -3.29 18.60 9.76
CA LEU A 55 -3.26 18.06 11.12
C LEU A 55 -3.27 19.15 12.20
N GLN A 56 -3.29 20.45 11.85
CA GLN A 56 -3.39 21.52 12.85
C GLN A 56 -4.82 21.67 13.40
N GLU A 57 -5.82 21.18 12.66
CA GLU A 57 -7.24 21.32 13.05
C GLU A 57 -7.76 20.17 13.91
N ILE A 58 -6.99 19.09 14.11
CA ILE A 58 -7.43 17.94 14.92
C ILE A 58 -7.23 18.17 16.42
N THR A 59 -8.22 17.76 17.20
CA THR A 59 -8.13 17.74 18.66
C THR A 59 -7.20 16.64 19.16
N GLY A 60 -6.72 16.77 20.40
CA GLY A 60 -5.89 15.72 21.02
C GLY A 60 -6.59 14.36 21.15
N SER A 61 -7.91 14.32 21.25
CA SER A 61 -8.68 13.07 21.28
C SER A 61 -8.75 12.42 19.90
N GLU A 62 -8.98 13.20 18.84
CA GLU A 62 -8.96 12.72 17.46
C GLU A 62 -7.57 12.19 17.09
N ALA A 63 -6.51 12.90 17.48
CA ALA A 63 -5.14 12.43 17.29
C ALA A 63 -4.88 11.06 17.95
N ARG A 64 -5.37 10.84 19.18
CA ARG A 64 -5.22 9.55 19.87
C ARG A 64 -5.96 8.42 19.17
N VAL A 65 -7.19 8.67 18.70
CA VAL A 65 -7.98 7.69 17.95
C VAL A 65 -7.29 7.38 16.61
N LEU A 66 -6.83 8.40 15.89
CA LEU A 66 -6.11 8.23 14.62
C LEU A 66 -4.85 7.38 14.80
N VAL A 67 -4.05 7.66 15.83
CA VAL A 67 -2.85 6.86 16.16
C VAL A 67 -3.22 5.40 16.46
N ALA A 68 -4.31 5.15 17.20
CA ALA A 68 -4.75 3.78 17.50
C ALA A 68 -5.19 3.03 16.23
N ILE A 69 -5.95 3.68 15.35
CA ILE A 69 -6.38 3.10 14.06
C ILE A 69 -5.17 2.80 13.17
N LEU A 70 -4.23 3.74 13.02
CA LEU A 70 -3.04 3.56 12.19
C LEU A 70 -2.17 2.40 12.68
N ARG A 71 -2.02 2.24 14.00
CA ARG A 71 -1.30 1.10 14.58
C ARG A 71 -1.98 -0.23 14.28
N GLN A 72 -3.30 -0.29 14.42
CA GLN A 72 -4.01 -1.52 14.10
C GLN A 72 -3.93 -1.85 12.60
N MET A 73 -3.97 -0.84 11.72
CA MET A 73 -3.75 -1.05 10.29
C MET A 73 -2.33 -1.60 10.00
N ASP A 74 -1.30 -1.10 10.68
CA ASP A 74 0.07 -1.60 10.55
C ASP A 74 0.18 -3.08 10.95
N ASP A 75 -0.47 -3.47 12.05
CA ASP A 75 -0.55 -4.87 12.49
C ASP A 75 -1.26 -5.76 11.46
N GLU A 76 -2.39 -5.30 10.90
CA GLU A 76 -3.16 -6.02 9.89
C GLU A 76 -2.40 -6.18 8.57
N LEU A 77 -1.69 -5.13 8.13
CA LEU A 77 -0.85 -5.15 6.94
C LEU A 77 0.34 -6.10 7.10
N THR A 78 0.99 -6.09 8.27
CA THR A 78 2.09 -7.03 8.60
C THR A 78 1.62 -8.49 8.55
N GLN A 79 0.43 -8.77 9.08
CA GLN A 79 -0.16 -10.10 9.00
C GLN A 79 -0.50 -10.50 7.56
N LEU A 80 -1.01 -9.57 6.75
CA LEU A 80 -1.28 -9.82 5.33
C LEU A 80 0.00 -10.11 4.56
N GLU A 81 1.07 -9.34 4.77
CA GLU A 81 2.38 -9.58 4.17
C GLU A 81 2.92 -10.97 4.53
N THR A 82 2.84 -11.34 5.81
CA THR A 82 3.25 -12.67 6.28
C THR A 82 2.48 -13.79 5.55
N ARG A 83 1.17 -13.63 5.37
CA ARG A 83 0.34 -14.60 4.64
C ARG A 83 0.69 -14.67 3.15
N LEU A 84 1.00 -13.53 2.51
CA LEU A 84 1.41 -13.48 1.11
C LEU A 84 2.76 -14.15 0.90
N ASN A 85 3.73 -13.90 1.78
CA ASN A 85 5.04 -14.56 1.74
C ASN A 85 4.92 -16.08 1.89
N TYR A 86 4.05 -16.55 2.80
CA TYR A 86 3.79 -17.97 2.95
C TYR A 86 3.18 -18.63 1.70
N LEU A 87 2.38 -17.90 0.91
CA LEU A 87 1.83 -18.41 -0.36
C LEU A 87 2.91 -18.54 -1.44
N TRP A 88 3.96 -17.72 -1.41
CA TRP A 88 5.09 -17.81 -2.34
C TRP A 88 6.11 -18.90 -1.96
N GLU A 89 6.25 -19.21 -0.67
CA GLU A 89 7.19 -20.23 -0.17
C GLU A 89 6.62 -21.65 -0.20
N LYS A 90 5.31 -21.81 -0.45
CA LYS A 90 4.71 -23.14 -0.66
C LYS A 90 5.11 -23.70 -2.03
N PRO A 91 5.67 -24.94 -2.08
CA PRO A 91 6.03 -25.60 -3.33
C PRO A 91 4.81 -25.96 -4.19
#